data_AF-A0A564ZBD6-F1
#
_entry.id   AF-A0A564ZBD6-F1
#
_cell.length_a   1.000
_cell.length_b   1.000
_cell.length_c   1.000
_cell.angle_alpha   90.00
_cell.angle_beta   90.00
_cell.angle_gamma   90.00
#
_symmetry.space_group_name_H-M   'P 1'
#
loop_
_entity.id
_entity.type
_entity.pdbx_description
1 polymer ?
#
loop_
_entity_poly.entity_id
_entity_poly.type
_entity_poly.pdbx_seq_one_letter_code
_entity_poly.pdbx_strand_id
1 'polypeptide(L)'
;MDKWMSDLSEEVTKIPLSKLAIPGSHDSSSYCIDDKCDLSEDNEAFPILMLLGDLGKVISSRWGRTQDANLSEQLTAGIRYFDLRVMYRQSDGLFYFVHGQFAKTLSTELLAIHSFLQDHPKEVVILDFNHLYCFFHPDALSEFVASLISGLLCRFLDQCWLQEVLEFHP
;
A
#
# COMPACT_ATOMS: atom_id res chain seq x y z
N MET A 1 9.89 -14.74 11.05
CA MET A 1 11.04 -13.81 11.06
C MET A 1 10.51 -12.41 11.30
N ASP A 2 9.52 -12.29 12.18
CA ASP A 2 8.66 -11.13 12.36
C ASP A 2 9.28 -10.04 13.24
N LYS A 3 10.43 -10.30 13.88
CA LYS A 3 11.10 -9.35 14.78
C LYS A 3 12.60 -9.18 14.51
N TRP A 4 13.03 -9.39 13.27
CA TRP A 4 14.47 -9.43 12.96
C TRP A 4 15.17 -8.08 13.20
N MET A 5 14.47 -6.94 13.05
CA MET A 5 15.06 -5.63 13.34
C MET A 5 15.24 -5.42 14.85
N SER A 6 14.32 -5.96 15.64
CA SER A 6 14.33 -5.95 17.11
C SER A 6 15.51 -6.75 17.68
N ASP A 7 15.92 -7.79 16.96
CA ASP A 7 17.01 -8.70 17.33
C ASP A 7 18.40 -8.22 16.85
N LEU A 8 18.48 -7.05 16.18
CA LEU A 8 19.76 -6.46 15.78
C LEU A 8 20.62 -6.07 16.99
N SER A 9 21.95 -6.16 16.82
CA SER A 9 22.88 -5.69 17.85
C SER A 9 22.82 -4.18 18.02
N GLU A 10 23.16 -3.68 19.22
CA GLU A 10 23.12 -2.24 19.53
C GLU A 10 23.97 -1.40 18.56
N GLU A 11 25.10 -1.93 18.10
CA GLU A 11 25.94 -1.28 17.09
C GLU A 11 25.20 -1.11 15.77
N VAL A 12 24.50 -2.15 15.31
CA VAL A 12 23.75 -2.13 14.05
C VAL A 12 22.52 -1.24 14.16
N THR A 13 21.86 -1.16 15.32
CA THR A 13 20.70 -0.24 15.51
C THR A 13 21.08 1.25 15.39
N LYS A 14 22.37 1.60 15.47
CA LYS A 14 22.87 2.98 15.38
C LYS A 14 23.29 3.39 13.97
N ILE A 15 23.31 2.47 13.00
CA ILE A 15 23.64 2.81 11.62
C ILE A 15 22.39 3.29 10.86
N PRO A 16 22.54 4.13 9.82
CA PRO A 16 21.40 4.54 9.00
C PRO A 16 20.69 3.35 8.34
N LEU A 17 19.35 3.41 8.21
CA LEU A 17 18.56 2.38 7.53
C LEU A 17 19.05 2.10 6.11
N SER A 18 19.56 3.10 5.41
CA SER A 18 20.14 2.98 4.06
C SER A 18 21.41 2.10 3.99
N LYS A 19 21.98 1.71 5.13
CA LYS A 19 23.11 0.77 5.22
C LYS A 19 22.69 -0.63 5.65
N LEU A 20 21.41 -0.86 5.93
CA LEU A 20 20.88 -2.18 6.25
C LEU A 20 20.43 -2.89 4.97
N ALA A 21 20.69 -4.19 4.89
CA ALA A 21 20.02 -5.04 3.91
C ALA A 21 18.57 -5.28 4.39
N ILE A 22 17.62 -4.58 3.78
CA ILE A 22 16.21 -4.65 4.13
C ILE A 22 15.47 -5.42 3.02
N PRO A 23 14.82 -6.55 3.32
CA PRO A 23 14.05 -7.28 2.32
C PRO A 23 12.77 -6.51 1.95
N GLY A 24 12.47 -6.48 0.65
CA GLY A 24 11.32 -5.80 0.09
C GLY A 24 10.55 -6.65 -0.92
N SER A 25 9.31 -6.26 -1.18
CA SER A 25 8.42 -6.87 -2.17
C SER A 25 8.03 -5.84 -3.23
N HIS A 26 8.00 -6.28 -4.49
CA HIS A 26 7.55 -5.47 -5.64
C HIS A 26 6.05 -5.66 -5.87
N ASP A 27 5.31 -4.58 -6.13
CA ASP A 27 3.84 -4.57 -6.25
C ASP A 27 3.16 -5.38 -5.14
N SER A 28 3.44 -4.97 -3.91
CA SER A 28 3.30 -5.81 -2.71
C SER A 28 1.87 -6.25 -2.40
N SER A 29 0.89 -5.46 -2.83
CA SER A 29 -0.54 -5.69 -2.58
C SER A 29 -1.25 -6.44 -3.73
N SER A 30 -0.50 -6.98 -4.69
CA SER A 30 -1.05 -7.71 -5.85
C SER A 30 -1.59 -9.12 -5.53
N TYR A 31 -1.41 -9.61 -4.29
CA TYR A 31 -1.75 -10.99 -3.89
C TYR A 31 -3.20 -11.41 -4.12
N CYS A 32 -4.13 -10.46 -4.10
CA CYS A 32 -5.55 -10.72 -4.30
C CYS A 32 -6.02 -10.51 -5.74
N ILE A 33 -5.13 -10.16 -6.66
CA ILE A 33 -5.47 -9.97 -8.07
C ILE A 33 -5.78 -11.34 -8.69
N ASP A 34 -6.97 -11.43 -9.29
CA ASP A 34 -7.44 -12.59 -10.06
C ASP A 34 -8.30 -12.14 -11.24
N ASP A 35 -8.83 -13.09 -12.01
CA ASP A 35 -9.65 -12.82 -13.20
C ASP A 35 -11.04 -12.21 -12.89
N LYS A 36 -11.41 -12.06 -11.61
CA LYS A 36 -12.67 -11.45 -11.19
C LYS A 36 -12.50 -9.97 -10.86
N CYS A 37 -11.29 -9.55 -10.50
CA CYS A 37 -10.98 -8.15 -10.23
C CYS A 37 -11.25 -7.27 -11.45
N ASP A 38 -11.71 -6.05 -11.23
CA ASP A 38 -11.89 -5.07 -12.31
C ASP A 38 -10.54 -4.55 -12.80
N LEU A 39 -10.45 -4.31 -14.10
CA LEU A 39 -9.27 -3.70 -14.72
C LEU A 39 -9.09 -2.28 -14.18
N SER A 40 -7.84 -1.90 -13.92
CA SER A 40 -7.47 -0.53 -13.55
C SER A 40 -6.79 0.17 -14.72
N GLU A 41 -6.98 1.49 -14.80
CA GLU A 41 -6.40 2.36 -15.83
C GLU A 41 -4.96 2.81 -15.51
N ASP A 42 -4.17 1.91 -14.91
CA ASP A 42 -2.79 2.15 -14.46
C ASP A 42 -1.72 1.69 -15.47
N ASN A 43 -2.16 1.20 -16.63
CA ASN A 43 -1.28 0.71 -17.69
C ASN A 43 -1.84 1.03 -19.09
N GLU A 44 -0.95 1.23 -20.06
CA GLU A 44 -1.31 1.57 -21.45
C GLU A 44 -2.10 0.48 -22.18
N ALA A 45 -2.02 -0.76 -21.71
CA ALA A 45 -2.78 -1.87 -22.27
C ALA A 45 -4.26 -1.87 -21.81
N PHE A 46 -4.65 -1.00 -20.87
CA PHE A 46 -6.02 -0.94 -20.35
C PHE A 46 -7.11 -0.88 -21.46
N PRO A 47 -7.02 -0.03 -22.50
CA PRO A 47 -8.06 0.01 -23.54
C PRO A 47 -8.20 -1.30 -24.32
N ILE A 48 -7.08 -1.96 -24.63
CA ILE A 48 -7.12 -3.24 -25.36
C ILE A 48 -7.59 -4.39 -24.46
N LEU A 49 -7.19 -4.39 -23.18
CA LEU A 49 -7.68 -5.37 -22.21
C LEU A 49 -9.18 -5.23 -21.98
N MET A 50 -9.68 -4.00 -21.88
CA MET A 50 -11.12 -3.71 -21.80
C MET A 50 -11.88 -4.25 -23.02
N LEU A 51 -11.34 -4.09 -24.23
CA LEU A 51 -11.96 -4.62 -25.46
C LEU A 51 -12.03 -6.16 -25.47
N LEU A 52 -11.09 -6.83 -24.80
CA LEU A 52 -11.05 -8.29 -24.67
C LEU A 52 -12.00 -8.84 -23.58
N GLY A 53 -12.65 -7.98 -22.80
CA GLY A 53 -13.59 -8.39 -21.75
C GLY A 53 -12.95 -9.34 -20.72
N ASP A 54 -13.61 -10.46 -20.44
CA ASP A 54 -13.14 -11.45 -19.45
C ASP A 54 -11.76 -12.03 -19.81
N LEU A 55 -11.45 -12.18 -21.10
CA LEU A 55 -10.12 -12.62 -21.53
C LEU A 55 -9.06 -11.57 -21.16
N GLY A 56 -9.40 -10.28 -21.25
CA GLY A 56 -8.55 -9.18 -20.80
C GLY A 56 -8.25 -9.26 -19.31
N LYS A 57 -9.25 -9.57 -18.46
CA LYS A 57 -9.06 -9.77 -17.01
C LYS A 57 -8.13 -10.96 -16.71
N VAL A 58 -8.29 -12.08 -17.41
CA VAL A 58 -7.41 -13.25 -17.28
C VAL A 58 -5.98 -12.93 -17.70
N ILE A 59 -5.79 -12.17 -18.78
CA ILE A 59 -4.46 -11.75 -19.22
C ILE A 59 -3.86 -10.81 -18.18
N SER A 60 -4.57 -9.76 -17.78
CA SER A 60 -4.08 -8.77 -16.82
C SER A 60 -3.61 -9.42 -15.53
N SER A 61 -4.44 -10.30 -14.93
CA SER A 61 -4.10 -10.95 -13.65
C SER A 61 -2.86 -11.82 -13.71
N ARG A 62 -2.62 -12.52 -14.83
CA ARG A 62 -1.42 -13.36 -15.01
C ARG A 62 -0.13 -12.55 -15.13
N TRP A 63 -0.21 -11.31 -15.60
CA TRP A 63 0.94 -10.43 -15.75
C TRP A 63 1.11 -9.48 -14.55
N GLY A 64 0.02 -9.11 -13.89
CA GLY A 64 0.00 -8.15 -12.80
C GLY A 64 0.11 -8.74 -11.40
N ARG A 65 -0.02 -10.06 -11.21
CA ARG A 65 0.17 -10.66 -9.89
C ARG A 65 1.65 -11.00 -9.64
N THR A 66 2.25 -10.35 -8.66
CA THR A 66 3.68 -10.51 -8.30
C THR A 66 3.88 -11.21 -6.95
N GLN A 67 2.86 -11.19 -6.09
CA GLN A 67 2.89 -11.78 -4.76
C GLN A 67 1.78 -12.83 -4.62
N ASP A 68 2.00 -13.82 -3.74
CA ASP A 68 0.95 -14.75 -3.28
C ASP A 68 0.58 -14.53 -1.82
N ALA A 69 1.49 -13.94 -1.04
CA ALA A 69 1.31 -13.65 0.36
C ALA A 69 0.64 -12.28 0.55
N ASN A 70 -0.30 -12.16 1.48
CA ASN A 70 -0.85 -10.87 1.90
C ASN A 70 0.17 -10.06 2.72
N LEU A 71 -0.10 -8.79 3.00
CA LEU A 71 0.87 -7.93 3.70
C LEU A 71 1.22 -8.43 5.11
N SER A 72 0.28 -9.02 5.84
CA SER A 72 0.55 -9.61 7.17
C SER A 72 1.50 -10.80 7.08
N GLU A 73 1.31 -11.66 6.08
CA GLU A 73 2.19 -12.80 5.80
C GLU A 73 3.59 -12.34 5.37
N GLN A 74 3.68 -11.32 4.51
CA GLN A 74 4.94 -10.70 4.10
C GLN A 74 5.70 -10.12 5.30
N LEU A 75 5.01 -9.39 6.18
CA LEU A 75 5.59 -8.86 7.42
C LEU A 75 6.11 -9.98 8.33
N THR A 76 5.34 -11.06 8.47
CA THR A 76 5.72 -12.25 9.26
C THR A 76 6.94 -12.97 8.69
N ALA A 77 7.06 -12.97 7.35
CA ALA A 77 8.19 -13.50 6.60
C ALA A 77 9.44 -12.59 6.67
N GLY A 78 9.31 -11.37 7.20
CA GLY A 78 10.42 -10.45 7.43
C GLY A 78 10.51 -9.29 6.44
N ILE A 79 9.60 -9.18 5.47
CA ILE A 79 9.54 -8.04 4.54
C ILE A 79 9.30 -6.75 5.33
N ARG A 80 10.07 -5.70 5.01
CA ARG A 80 9.96 -4.36 5.63
C ARG A 80 9.92 -3.22 4.64
N TYR A 81 10.07 -3.50 3.34
CA TYR A 81 9.90 -2.53 2.27
C TYR A 81 8.76 -2.97 1.37
N PHE A 82 7.76 -2.11 1.21
CA PHE A 82 6.59 -2.38 0.38
C PHE A 82 6.52 -1.37 -0.76
N ASP A 83 6.73 -1.84 -1.98
CA ASP A 83 6.42 -1.09 -3.21
C ASP A 83 4.91 -1.14 -3.44
N LEU A 84 4.30 0.04 -3.53
CA LEU A 84 2.85 0.25 -3.53
C LEU A 84 2.44 1.21 -4.64
N ARG A 85 1.41 0.83 -5.38
CA ARG A 85 0.77 1.67 -6.39
C ARG A 85 -0.68 1.90 -6.04
N VAL A 86 -1.09 3.16 -6.01
CA VAL A 86 -2.41 3.56 -5.53
C VAL A 86 -3.18 4.27 -6.61
N MET A 87 -4.46 3.95 -6.75
CA MET A 87 -5.40 4.65 -7.62
C MET A 87 -6.58 5.17 -6.81
N TYR A 88 -6.96 6.43 -7.06
CA TYR A 88 -8.25 6.95 -6.62
C TYR A 88 -9.34 6.48 -7.57
N ARG A 89 -10.40 5.86 -7.04
CA ARG A 89 -11.52 5.38 -7.84
C ARG A 89 -12.74 6.29 -7.68
N GLN A 90 -13.09 7.01 -8.74
CA GLN A 90 -14.18 8.00 -8.72
C GLN A 90 -15.57 7.41 -8.42
N SER A 91 -15.82 6.14 -8.77
CA SER A 91 -17.14 5.54 -8.61
C SER A 91 -17.57 5.40 -7.14
N ASP A 92 -16.62 5.25 -6.23
CA ASP A 92 -16.86 5.10 -4.79
C ASP A 92 -16.04 6.06 -3.91
N GLY A 93 -15.16 6.86 -4.51
CA GLY A 93 -14.37 7.87 -3.81
C GLY A 93 -13.32 7.28 -2.87
N LEU A 94 -12.84 6.06 -3.14
CA LEU A 94 -11.88 5.35 -2.30
C LEU A 94 -10.54 5.17 -3.00
N PHE A 95 -9.48 5.04 -2.20
CA PHE A 95 -8.14 4.68 -2.66
C PHE A 95 -7.97 3.16 -2.65
N TYR A 96 -7.49 2.63 -3.77
CA TYR A 96 -7.20 1.22 -3.98
C TYR A 96 -5.75 1.02 -4.32
N PHE A 97 -5.19 -0.10 -3.88
CA PHE A 97 -3.99 -0.61 -4.52
C PHE A 97 -4.33 -1.17 -5.91
N VAL A 98 -3.40 -1.03 -6.85
CA VAL A 98 -3.57 -1.46 -8.24
C VAL A 98 -2.31 -2.09 -8.81
N HIS A 99 -2.48 -3.06 -9.70
CA HIS A 99 -1.47 -3.45 -10.67
C HIS A 99 -2.14 -4.15 -11.87
N GLY A 100 -2.53 -3.36 -12.88
CA GLY A 100 -3.35 -3.82 -14.02
C GLY A 100 -4.81 -4.11 -13.69
N GLN A 101 -5.10 -4.43 -12.43
CA GLN A 101 -6.42 -4.58 -11.84
C GLN A 101 -6.49 -3.97 -10.44
N PHE A 102 -7.70 -3.66 -9.99
CA PHE A 102 -7.96 -3.23 -8.62
C PHE A 102 -7.73 -4.38 -7.63
N ALA A 103 -6.88 -4.11 -6.64
CA ALA A 103 -6.67 -4.96 -5.48
C ALA A 103 -7.53 -4.48 -4.29
N LYS A 104 -7.02 -4.60 -3.07
CA LYS A 104 -7.71 -4.14 -1.85
C LYS A 104 -7.67 -2.61 -1.69
N THR A 105 -8.61 -2.09 -0.90
CA THR A 105 -8.58 -0.68 -0.50
C THR A 105 -7.35 -0.40 0.35
N LEU A 106 -6.82 0.80 0.19
CA LEU A 106 -5.70 1.33 0.98
C LEU A 106 -5.95 1.15 2.48
N SER A 107 -7.13 1.57 2.96
CA SER A 107 -7.50 1.48 4.37
C SER A 107 -7.48 0.06 4.92
N THR A 108 -7.98 -0.93 4.15
CA THR A 108 -8.03 -2.34 4.61
C THR A 108 -6.63 -2.91 4.84
N GLU A 109 -5.72 -2.65 3.91
CA GLU A 109 -4.36 -3.20 3.95
C GLU A 109 -3.48 -2.47 4.98
N LEU A 110 -3.65 -1.15 5.16
CA LEU A 110 -2.92 -0.39 6.17
C LEU A 110 -3.22 -0.87 7.60
N LEU A 111 -4.41 -1.43 7.86
CA LEU A 111 -4.73 -2.02 9.16
C LEU A 111 -3.82 -3.20 9.51
N ALA A 112 -3.40 -4.00 8.53
CA ALA A 112 -2.49 -5.11 8.75
C ALA A 112 -1.10 -4.60 9.17
N ILE A 113 -0.61 -3.56 8.51
CA ILE A 113 0.67 -2.92 8.82
C ILE A 113 0.62 -2.24 10.20
N HIS A 114 -0.46 -1.53 10.49
CA HIS A 114 -0.68 -0.91 11.79
C HIS A 114 -0.67 -1.95 12.91
N SER A 115 -1.48 -3.02 12.79
CA SER A 115 -1.53 -4.09 13.80
C SER A 115 -0.15 -4.70 14.04
N PHE A 116 0.60 -4.96 12.97
CA PHE A 116 1.95 -5.50 13.08
C PHE A 116 2.89 -4.58 13.85
N LEU A 117 2.90 -3.28 13.54
CA LEU A 117 3.74 -2.29 14.22
C LEU A 117 3.34 -2.08 15.69
N GLN A 118 2.06 -2.26 16.04
CA GLN A 118 1.63 -2.24 17.45
C GLN A 118 2.23 -3.42 18.24
N ASP A 119 2.23 -4.60 17.65
CA ASP A 119 2.76 -5.81 18.28
C ASP A 119 4.30 -5.86 18.25
N HIS A 120 4.93 -5.10 17.35
CA HIS A 120 6.38 -5.10 17.10
C HIS A 120 6.99 -3.69 17.14
N PRO A 121 7.04 -3.03 18.32
CA PRO A 121 7.38 -1.61 18.44
C PRO A 121 8.82 -1.23 18.08
N LYS A 122 9.69 -2.21 17.82
CA LYS A 122 11.09 -2.01 17.39
C LYS A 122 11.31 -2.30 15.91
N GLU A 123 10.28 -2.74 15.19
CA GLU A 123 10.34 -2.93 13.75
C GLU A 123 10.03 -1.61 13.04
N VAL A 124 10.63 -1.43 11.86
CA VAL A 124 10.38 -0.28 10.99
C VAL A 124 9.89 -0.79 9.66
N VAL A 125 8.76 -0.27 9.19
CA VAL A 125 8.20 -0.58 7.88
C VAL A 125 8.31 0.65 6.98
N ILE A 126 8.85 0.44 5.77
CA ILE A 126 8.98 1.44 4.72
C ILE A 126 7.87 1.19 3.70
N LEU A 127 7.02 2.19 3.53
CA LEU A 127 5.95 2.20 2.52
C LEU A 127 6.38 3.13 1.39
N ASP A 128 6.61 2.56 0.21
CA ASP A 128 6.96 3.29 -1.00
C ASP A 128 5.73 3.41 -1.90
N PHE A 129 5.07 4.57 -1.84
CA PHE A 129 3.95 4.92 -2.74
C PHE A 129 4.51 5.42 -4.07
N ASN A 130 5.05 4.50 -4.85
CA ASN A 130 5.83 4.76 -6.05
C ASN A 130 4.99 5.39 -7.17
N HIS A 131 3.73 4.94 -7.31
CA HIS A 131 2.80 5.48 -8.31
C HIS A 131 1.46 5.86 -7.70
N LEU A 132 0.99 7.07 -8.03
CA LEU A 132 -0.32 7.61 -7.65
C LEU A 132 -1.13 7.93 -8.91
N TYR A 133 -2.18 7.16 -9.17
CA TYR A 133 -3.04 7.27 -10.35
C TYR A 133 -4.38 7.93 -10.03
N CYS A 134 -4.84 8.77 -10.93
CA CYS A 134 -6.15 9.42 -10.86
C CYS A 134 -6.33 10.43 -9.70
N PHE A 135 -5.22 11.01 -9.23
CA PHE A 135 -5.17 12.11 -8.25
C PHE A 135 -5.41 13.47 -8.92
N PHE A 136 -6.50 13.61 -9.68
CA PHE A 136 -6.73 14.77 -10.53
C PHE A 136 -7.55 15.89 -9.88
N HIS A 137 -8.18 15.65 -8.72
CA HIS A 137 -8.92 16.70 -8.01
C HIS A 137 -8.04 17.39 -6.95
N PRO A 138 -8.29 18.68 -6.64
CA PRO A 138 -7.44 19.49 -5.76
C PRO A 138 -7.15 18.85 -4.40
N ASP A 139 -8.14 18.16 -3.84
CA ASP A 139 -8.08 17.58 -2.50
C ASP A 139 -7.58 16.12 -2.48
N ALA A 140 -7.18 15.53 -3.61
CA ALA A 140 -6.88 14.10 -3.70
C ALA A 140 -5.68 13.72 -2.82
N LEU A 141 -4.67 14.60 -2.78
CA LEU A 141 -3.49 14.37 -1.95
C LEU A 141 -3.81 14.52 -0.45
N SER A 142 -4.60 15.53 -0.06
CA SER A 142 -4.98 15.72 1.34
C SER A 142 -5.88 14.59 1.84
N GLU A 143 -6.84 14.14 1.03
CA GLU A 143 -7.66 12.96 1.32
C GLU A 143 -6.84 11.68 1.42
N PHE A 144 -5.87 11.49 0.52
CA PHE A 144 -4.95 10.36 0.58
C PHE A 144 -4.12 10.38 1.86
N VAL A 145 -3.51 11.51 2.20
CA VAL A 145 -2.74 11.68 3.45
C VAL A 145 -3.63 11.45 4.67
N ALA A 146 -4.86 11.96 4.68
CA ALA A 146 -5.82 11.72 5.76
C ALA A 146 -6.16 10.21 5.89
N SER A 147 -6.29 9.50 4.77
CA SER A 147 -6.47 8.04 4.75
C SER A 147 -5.26 7.29 5.30
N LEU A 148 -4.03 7.72 4.98
CA LEU A 148 -2.79 7.16 5.55
C LEU A 148 -2.73 7.36 7.06
N ILE A 149 -2.99 8.58 7.53
CA ILE A 149 -2.98 8.93 8.95
C ILE A 149 -4.05 8.12 9.69
N SER A 150 -5.26 8.04 9.15
CA SER A 150 -6.34 7.26 9.77
C SER A 150 -6.03 5.76 9.79
N GLY A 151 -5.37 5.23 8.76
CA GLY A 151 -5.00 3.81 8.68
C GLY A 151 -3.82 3.43 9.58
N LEU A 152 -2.86 4.33 9.81
CA LEU A 152 -1.60 4.03 10.51
C LEU A 152 -1.46 4.67 11.90
N LEU A 153 -2.12 5.80 12.16
CA LEU A 153 -1.85 6.67 13.32
C LEU A 153 -3.06 6.88 14.23
N CYS A 154 -4.21 6.26 13.99
CA CYS A 154 -5.45 6.57 14.71
C CYS A 154 -5.46 6.22 16.23
N ARG A 155 -4.35 5.75 16.80
CA ARG A 155 -4.13 5.69 18.27
C ARG A 155 -3.02 6.62 18.79
N PHE A 156 -2.28 7.31 17.91
CA PHE A 156 -1.20 8.23 18.28
C PHE A 156 -1.59 9.70 18.20
N LEU A 157 -2.70 10.04 17.54
CA LEU A 157 -3.17 11.41 17.40
C LEU A 157 -4.48 11.56 18.18
N ASP A 158 -4.46 12.36 19.24
CA ASP A 158 -5.67 12.94 19.80
C ASP A 158 -6.50 13.60 18.68
N GLN A 159 -7.82 13.49 18.76
CA GLN A 159 -8.79 13.94 17.73
C GLN A 159 -8.61 15.40 17.28
N CYS A 160 -7.86 16.23 18.01
CA CYS A 160 -7.59 17.62 17.67
C CYS A 160 -6.71 17.82 16.41
N TRP A 161 -5.76 16.93 16.11
CA TRP A 161 -4.84 17.15 14.98
C TRP A 161 -5.48 16.85 13.62
N LEU A 162 -6.46 15.94 13.56
CA LEU A 162 -7.19 15.63 12.33
C LEU A 162 -8.02 16.81 11.84
N GLN A 163 -8.53 17.65 12.74
CA GLN A 163 -9.22 18.90 12.36
C GLN A 163 -8.25 19.92 11.78
N GLU A 164 -7.07 20.10 12.38
CA GLU A 164 -6.07 21.05 11.87
C GLU A 164 -5.51 20.67 10.48
N VAL A 165 -5.30 19.37 10.20
CA VAL A 165 -4.84 18.91 8.86
C VAL A 165 -5.92 19.10 7.78
N LEU A 166 -7.21 18.96 8.15
CA LEU A 166 -8.33 19.18 7.22
C LEU A 166 -8.70 20.68 7.07
N GLU A 167 -8.35 21.52 8.04
CA GLU A 167 -8.58 22.97 8.02
C GLU A 167 -7.45 23.77 7.35
N PHE A 168 -6.35 23.11 6.94
CA PHE A 168 -5.24 23.74 6.20
C PHE A 168 -5.54 23.87 4.69
N HIS A 169 -6.61 24.60 4.35
CA HIS A 169 -6.82 25.15 3.01
C HIS A 169 -7.26 26.63 3.12
N PRO A 170 -6.55 27.60 2.51
CA PRO A 170 -7.01 28.99 2.35
C PRO A 170 -8.12 29.14 1.30
#